data_AF-A0A5R9DRU8-F1
#
_entry.id   AF-A0A5R9DRU8-F1
#
_cell.length_a   1.000
_cell.length_b   1.000
_cell.length_c   1.000
_cell.angle_alpha   90.00
_cell.angle_beta   90.00
_cell.angle_gamma   90.00
#
_symmetry.space_group_name_H-M   'P 1'
#
loop_
_entity.id
_entity.type
_entity.pdbx_description
1 polymer ?
#
loop_
_entity_poly.entity_id
_entity_poly.type
_entity_poly.pdbx_seq_one_letter_code
_entity_poly.pdbx_strand_id
1 'polypeptide(L)'
;MRLADLPAGVYVMTGSVVTGVEARELRKGDLLTVNGTTVTVTGTDHHDLPGMSRIPVSYRPHDSDIRRVERWSVPSDTRFTPLRLLRADRVECGLCEAGTNVHEVRLDRVTEGWIQSWVCNAHLELS
;
A
#
# COMPACT_ATOMS: atom_id res chain seq x y z
N MET A 1 4.87 17.78 -19.03
CA MET A 1 4.74 18.73 -17.91
C MET A 1 6.09 18.79 -17.21
N ARG A 2 6.71 19.96 -17.12
CA ARG A 2 7.99 20.15 -16.41
C ARG A 2 7.70 20.25 -14.91
N LEU A 3 8.66 19.90 -14.06
CA LEU A 3 8.55 20.07 -12.60
C LEU A 3 8.20 21.52 -12.19
N ALA A 4 8.64 22.49 -13.00
CA ALA A 4 8.34 23.91 -12.81
C ALA A 4 6.89 24.31 -13.17
N ASP A 5 6.13 23.43 -13.83
CA ASP A 5 4.74 23.67 -14.22
C ASP A 5 3.75 23.15 -13.15
N LEU A 6 4.26 22.57 -12.05
CA LEU A 6 3.43 22.05 -10.97
C LEU A 6 2.95 23.19 -10.05
N PRO A 7 1.69 23.14 -9.58
CA PRO A 7 1.19 24.06 -8.56
C PRO A 7 2.11 24.17 -7.34
N ALA A 8 2.05 25.31 -6.65
CA ALA A 8 2.73 25.47 -5.36
C ALA A 8 2.21 24.40 -4.37
N GLY A 9 3.12 23.74 -3.65
CA GLY A 9 2.77 22.71 -2.68
C GLY A 9 2.61 21.30 -3.27
N VAL A 10 3.03 21.10 -4.53
CA VAL A 10 3.15 19.74 -5.11
C VAL A 10 4.43 19.06 -4.64
N TYR A 11 4.28 17.91 -4.01
CA TYR A 11 5.36 17.04 -3.58
C TYR A 11 5.49 15.86 -4.52
N VAL A 12 6.69 15.72 -5.09
CA VAL A 12 7.07 14.55 -5.89
C VAL A 12 7.62 13.48 -4.97
N MET A 13 6.90 12.38 -4.86
CA MET A 13 7.31 11.22 -4.09
C MET A 13 7.95 10.18 -5.01
N THR A 14 9.20 9.85 -4.73
CA THR A 14 9.95 8.81 -5.44
C THR A 14 10.15 7.61 -4.52
N GLY A 15 9.82 6.41 -5.00
CA GLY A 15 9.99 5.16 -4.26
C GLY A 15 10.31 4.00 -5.19
N SER A 16 10.82 2.89 -4.65
CA SER A 16 11.06 1.67 -5.44
C SER A 16 9.78 0.86 -5.59
N VAL A 17 9.56 0.27 -6.76
CA VAL A 17 8.46 -0.70 -7.00
C VAL A 17 8.69 -1.95 -6.15
N VAL A 18 7.67 -2.38 -5.41
CA VAL A 18 7.67 -3.68 -4.73
C VAL A 18 7.06 -4.72 -5.66
N THR A 19 7.90 -5.61 -6.20
CA THR A 19 7.47 -6.71 -7.07
C THR A 19 7.14 -8.00 -6.31
N GLY A 20 7.46 -8.06 -5.01
CA GLY A 20 7.18 -9.19 -4.16
C GLY A 20 7.19 -8.79 -2.69
N VAL A 21 6.20 -9.25 -1.94
CA VAL A 21 6.04 -8.99 -0.51
C VAL A 21 6.05 -10.29 0.28
N GLU A 22 6.75 -10.32 1.40
CA GLU A 22 6.82 -11.50 2.25
C GLU A 22 5.58 -11.62 3.13
N ALA A 23 5.22 -12.85 3.50
CA ALA A 23 4.09 -13.16 4.37
C ALA A 23 4.09 -12.32 5.66
N ARG A 24 5.26 -12.11 6.26
CA ARG A 24 5.44 -11.32 7.48
C ARG A 24 5.19 -9.82 7.31
N GLU A 25 5.27 -9.31 6.10
CA GLU A 25 5.11 -7.88 5.78
C GLU A 25 3.68 -7.51 5.39
N LEU A 26 2.83 -8.51 5.20
CA LEU A 26 1.44 -8.32 4.81
C LEU A 26 0.64 -7.62 5.90
N ARG A 27 -0.23 -6.71 5.47
CA ARG A 27 -1.12 -5.94 6.31
C ARG A 27 -2.56 -6.11 5.85
N LYS A 28 -3.49 -5.91 6.78
CA LYS A 28 -4.92 -5.83 6.46
C LYS A 28 -5.16 -4.79 5.36
N GLY A 29 -5.86 -5.19 4.31
CA GLY A 29 -6.17 -4.35 3.15
C GLY A 29 -5.23 -4.54 1.96
N ASP A 30 -4.13 -5.28 2.12
CA ASP A 30 -3.26 -5.63 1.01
C ASP A 30 -3.99 -6.51 -0.01
N LEU A 31 -3.72 -6.24 -1.29
CA LEU A 31 -4.22 -7.03 -2.40
C LEU A 31 -3.08 -7.80 -3.04
N LEU A 32 -3.30 -9.09 -3.30
CA LEU A 32 -2.33 -10.03 -3.85
C LEU A 32 -2.93 -10.73 -5.07
N THR A 33 -2.06 -11.19 -5.97
CA THR A 33 -2.41 -12.19 -6.98
C THR A 33 -1.89 -13.55 -6.55
N VAL A 34 -2.78 -14.54 -6.45
CA VAL A 34 -2.43 -15.94 -6.20
C VAL A 34 -3.10 -16.79 -7.26
N ASN A 35 -2.30 -17.46 -8.09
CA ASN A 35 -2.78 -18.30 -9.21
C ASN A 35 -3.84 -17.60 -10.08
N GLY A 36 -3.62 -16.32 -10.40
CA GLY A 36 -4.54 -15.50 -11.19
C GLY A 36 -5.77 -14.98 -10.43
N THR A 37 -5.96 -15.35 -9.16
CA THR A 37 -7.06 -14.86 -8.33
C THR A 37 -6.61 -13.66 -7.50
N THR A 38 -7.46 -12.62 -7.44
CA THR A 38 -7.26 -11.48 -6.54
C THR A 38 -7.65 -11.86 -5.12
N VAL A 39 -6.71 -11.70 -4.19
CA VAL A 39 -6.86 -12.06 -2.79
C VAL A 39 -6.67 -10.82 -1.93
N THR A 40 -7.59 -10.60 -0.99
CA THR A 40 -7.52 -9.51 -0.01
C THR A 40 -7.08 -10.06 1.34
N VAL A 41 -6.04 -9.49 1.93
CA VAL A 41 -5.65 -9.77 3.32
C VAL A 41 -6.62 -9.08 4.26
N THR A 42 -7.29 -9.82 5.14
CA THR A 42 -8.38 -9.31 6.00
C THR A 42 -7.95 -9.04 7.44
N GLY A 43 -6.76 -9.48 7.84
CA GLY A 43 -6.21 -9.30 9.18
C GLY A 43 -4.72 -9.58 9.24
N THR A 44 -4.14 -9.34 10.42
CA THR A 44 -2.74 -9.62 10.76
C THR A 44 -2.72 -10.38 12.07
N ASP A 45 -3.21 -11.63 12.03
CA ASP A 45 -3.18 -12.50 13.19
C ASP A 45 -1.78 -13.12 13.29
N HIS A 46 -0.83 -12.41 13.91
CA HIS A 46 0.48 -12.98 14.22
C HIS A 46 0.33 -13.96 15.39
N HIS A 47 0.22 -15.26 15.10
CA HIS A 47 0.31 -16.29 16.14
C HIS A 47 1.71 -16.92 16.13
N ASP A 48 2.20 -17.19 17.34
CA ASP A 48 3.55 -17.61 17.73
C ASP A 48 3.96 -19.02 17.28
N LEU A 49 3.96 -19.29 15.97
CA LEU A 49 4.76 -20.39 15.43
C LEU A 49 6.05 -19.78 14.87
N PRO A 50 7.22 -20.06 15.47
CA PRO A 50 8.49 -19.50 15.02
C PRO A 50 8.69 -19.73 13.51
N GLY A 51 8.86 -18.64 12.77
CA GLY A 51 9.08 -18.71 11.32
C GLY A 51 7.84 -18.91 10.45
N MET A 52 6.63 -18.95 11.02
CA MET A 52 5.37 -19.05 10.27
C MET A 52 4.53 -17.79 10.40
N SER A 53 3.75 -17.49 9.36
CA SER A 53 2.79 -16.40 9.31
C SER A 53 1.39 -16.94 9.07
N ARG A 54 0.42 -16.48 9.88
CA ARG A 54 -1.00 -16.74 9.65
C ARG A 54 -1.64 -15.53 8.99
N ILE A 55 -2.22 -15.75 7.82
CA ILE A 55 -2.78 -14.68 6.98
C ILE A 55 -4.27 -14.95 6.78
N PRO A 56 -5.15 -14.25 7.51
CA PRO A 56 -6.56 -14.19 7.18
C PRO A 56 -6.75 -13.55 5.81
N VAL A 57 -7.45 -14.23 4.91
CA VAL A 57 -7.69 -13.75 3.55
C VAL A 57 -9.15 -13.88 3.15
N SER A 58 -9.57 -13.09 2.18
CA SER A 58 -10.81 -13.32 1.46
C SER A 58 -10.62 -13.14 -0.04
N TYR A 59 -11.27 -13.97 -0.83
CA TYR A 59 -11.16 -13.96 -2.28
C TYR A 59 -12.40 -14.56 -2.94
N ARG A 60 -12.55 -14.34 -4.24
CA ARG A 60 -13.57 -15.00 -5.09
C ARG A 60 -12.85 -15.91 -6.08
N PRO A 61 -13.00 -17.24 -5.99
CA PRO A 61 -12.37 -18.15 -6.95
C PRO A 61 -13.03 -18.00 -8.33
N HIS A 62 -12.24 -17.82 -9.40
CA HIS A 62 -12.62 -17.99 -10.82
C HIS A 62 -14.07 -17.58 -11.18
N ASP A 63 -14.34 -16.27 -11.20
CA ASP A 63 -15.66 -15.68 -11.54
C ASP A 63 -16.86 -16.23 -10.75
N SER A 64 -16.62 -16.86 -9.60
CA SER A 64 -17.67 -17.25 -8.68
C SER A 64 -18.17 -16.04 -7.90
N ASP A 65 -19.49 -15.93 -7.74
CA ASP A 65 -20.10 -14.99 -6.80
C ASP A 65 -19.82 -15.35 -5.33
N ILE A 66 -19.28 -16.54 -5.07
CA ILE A 66 -18.97 -17.02 -3.73
C ILE A 66 -17.70 -16.36 -3.22
N ARG A 67 -17.87 -15.52 -2.19
CA ARG A 67 -16.74 -15.02 -1.40
C ARG A 67 -16.28 -16.10 -0.43
N ARG A 68 -15.02 -16.54 -0.57
CA ARG A 68 -14.35 -17.39 0.41
C ARG A 68 -13.61 -16.55 1.42
N VAL A 69 -13.57 -17.04 2.66
CA VAL A 69 -12.77 -16.49 3.75
C VAL A 69 -11.97 -17.65 4.32
N GLU A 70 -10.65 -17.48 4.35
CA GLU A 70 -9.72 -18.52 4.76
C GLU A 70 -8.65 -17.93 5.68
N ARG A 71 -7.92 -18.82 6.35
CA ARG A 71 -6.73 -18.44 7.12
C ARG A 71 -5.58 -19.33 6.67
N TRP A 72 -4.68 -18.75 5.89
CA TRP A 72 -3.49 -19.47 5.41
C TRP A 72 -2.43 -19.50 6.51
N SER A 73 -1.67 -20.59 6.57
CA SER A 73 -0.49 -20.73 7.42
C SER A 73 0.68 -21.08 6.52
N VAL A 74 1.62 -20.16 6.38
CA VAL A 74 2.76 -20.27 5.45
C VAL A 74 4.06 -19.87 6.15
N PRO A 75 5.23 -20.31 5.68
CA PRO A 75 6.51 -19.75 6.13
C PRO A 75 6.54 -18.23 5.99
N SER A 76 7.11 -17.54 6.98
CA SER A 76 7.11 -16.07 7.05
C SER A 76 7.87 -15.38 5.92
N ASP A 77 8.76 -16.08 5.24
CA ASP A 77 9.52 -15.66 4.06
C ASP A 77 8.82 -16.02 2.74
N THR A 78 7.63 -16.66 2.78
CA THR A 78 6.83 -16.92 1.58
C THR A 78 6.53 -15.61 0.88
N ARG A 79 6.92 -15.51 -0.40
CA ARG A 79 6.72 -14.30 -1.21
C ARG A 79 5.43 -14.39 -2.01
N PHE A 80 4.64 -13.32 -1.96
CA PHE A 80 3.44 -13.13 -2.74
C PHE A 80 3.67 -12.07 -3.81
N THR A 81 2.95 -12.18 -4.92
CA THR A 81 2.89 -11.11 -5.94
C THR A 81 1.84 -10.10 -5.50
N PRO A 82 2.24 -8.88 -5.12
CA PRO A 82 1.27 -7.89 -4.68
C PRO A 82 0.59 -7.22 -5.87
N LEU A 83 -0.68 -6.85 -5.72
CA LEU A 83 -1.43 -5.99 -6.61
C LEU A 83 -1.56 -4.57 -6.06
N ARG A 84 -1.64 -4.45 -4.73
CA ARG A 84 -1.71 -3.16 -4.04
C ARG A 84 -1.22 -3.29 -2.61
N LEU A 85 -0.29 -2.42 -2.23
CA LEU A 85 0.26 -2.33 -0.88
C LEU A 85 0.21 -0.88 -0.41
N LEU A 86 -0.95 -0.48 0.13
CA LEU A 86 -1.11 0.87 0.67
C LEU A 86 -0.33 1.02 1.97
N ARG A 87 0.62 1.95 2.00
CA ARG A 87 1.44 2.27 3.17
C ARG A 87 1.29 3.73 3.51
N ALA A 88 1.20 4.02 4.82
CA ALA A 88 1.30 5.39 5.29
C ALA A 88 2.72 5.90 5.04
N ASP A 89 2.83 7.13 4.57
CA ASP A 89 4.08 7.86 4.44
C ASP A 89 3.87 9.29 4.95
N ARG A 90 4.98 10.00 5.23
CA ARG A 90 4.94 11.37 5.74
C ARG A 90 5.58 12.30 4.72
N VAL A 91 4.86 13.37 4.39
CA VAL A 91 5.32 14.42 3.49
C VAL A 91 5.38 15.73 4.26
N GLU A 92 6.47 16.48 4.11
CA GLU A 92 6.65 17.78 4.75
C GLU A 92 6.45 18.91 3.74
N CYS A 93 5.38 19.69 3.90
CA CYS A 93 5.04 20.86 3.08
C CYS A 93 5.74 22.13 3.55
N GLY A 94 6.80 22.56 2.85
CA GLY A 94 7.57 23.77 3.16
C GLY A 94 6.82 25.09 2.95
N LEU A 95 5.57 25.04 2.47
CA LEU A 95 4.70 26.21 2.37
C LEU A 95 3.68 26.31 3.52
N CYS A 96 3.45 25.22 4.26
CA CYS A 96 2.65 25.23 5.47
C CYS A 96 3.44 25.82 6.65
N GLU A 97 2.76 26.34 7.66
CA GLU A 97 3.41 26.81 8.88
C GLU A 97 4.15 25.67 9.61
N ALA A 98 5.28 26.01 10.23
CA ALA A 98 6.06 25.06 11.01
C ALA A 98 5.20 24.49 12.14
N GLY A 99 5.09 23.16 12.21
CA GLY A 99 4.22 22.45 13.16
C GLY A 99 2.89 21.98 12.58
N THR A 100 2.47 22.50 11.40
CA THR A 100 1.32 21.99 10.64
C THR A 100 1.72 21.45 9.26
N ASN A 101 3.01 21.49 8.94
CA ASN A 101 3.57 21.15 7.65
C ASN A 101 3.74 19.65 7.39
N VAL A 102 3.47 18.77 8.35
CA VAL A 102 3.62 17.33 8.14
C VAL A 102 2.27 16.69 7.84
N HIS A 103 2.18 16.03 6.69
CA HIS A 103 0.97 15.39 6.21
C HIS A 103 1.17 13.88 6.09
N GLU A 104 0.20 13.12 6.57
CA GLU A 104 0.16 11.67 6.34
C GLU A 104 -0.53 11.37 5.02
N VAL A 105 0.16 10.63 4.15
CA VAL A 105 -0.33 10.22 2.83
C VAL A 105 -0.36 8.70 2.75
N ARG A 106 -1.21 8.15 1.88
CA ARG A 106 -1.23 6.72 1.58
C ARG A 106 -0.70 6.46 0.18
N LEU A 107 0.39 5.72 0.10
CA LEU A 107 1.07 5.39 -1.15
C LEU A 107 0.90 3.91 -1.46
N ASP A 108 0.58 3.60 -2.71
CA ASP A 108 0.60 2.23 -3.20
C ASP A 108 2.02 1.87 -3.65
N ARG A 109 2.65 0.92 -2.95
CA ARG A 109 4.03 0.49 -3.24
C ARG A 109 4.15 -0.46 -4.44
N VAL A 110 3.04 -0.93 -5.02
CA VAL A 110 3.05 -1.88 -6.15
C VAL A 110 2.94 -1.17 -7.49
N THR A 111 1.94 -0.30 -7.61
CA THR A 111 1.57 0.30 -8.89
C THR A 111 2.59 1.33 -9.33
N GLU A 112 3.40 1.89 -8.41
CA GLU A 112 4.22 3.07 -8.72
C GLU A 112 5.61 3.02 -8.09
N GLY A 113 6.61 2.97 -8.98
CA GLY A 113 8.01 3.21 -8.68
C GLY A 113 8.55 4.53 -9.20
N TRP A 114 7.71 5.42 -9.75
CA TRP A 114 8.13 6.76 -10.19
C TRP A 114 7.00 7.77 -10.03
N ILE A 115 7.31 8.86 -9.31
CA ILE A 115 6.65 10.17 -9.18
C ILE A 115 5.11 10.13 -9.01
N GLN A 116 4.67 9.99 -7.75
CA GLN A 116 3.35 10.49 -7.34
C GLN A 116 3.44 11.96 -6.95
N SER A 117 2.53 12.77 -7.47
CA SER A 117 2.32 14.14 -7.01
C SER A 117 1.25 14.15 -5.92
N TRP A 118 1.62 14.54 -4.71
CA TRP A 118 0.64 14.94 -3.69
C TRP A 118 0.55 16.46 -3.64
N VAL A 119 -0.66 17.00 -3.56
CA VAL A 119 -0.88 18.44 -3.41
C VAL A 119 -1.46 18.68 -2.02
N CYS A 120 -0.89 19.64 -1.29
CA CYS A 120 -1.43 20.00 -0.01
C CYS A 120 -2.85 20.58 -0.14
N ASN A 121 -3.81 20.04 0.63
CA ASN A 121 -5.20 20.50 0.58
C ASN A 121 -5.34 22.01 0.89
N ALA A 122 -4.55 22.53 1.83
CA ALA A 122 -4.52 23.96 2.14
C ALA A 122 -4.11 24.82 0.93
N HIS A 123 -3.39 24.25 -0.03
CA HIS A 123 -2.93 24.91 -1.24
C HIS A 123 -3.83 24.66 -2.46
N LEU A 124 -4.61 23.58 -2.43
CA LEU A 124 -5.68 23.32 -3.40
C LEU A 124 -6.85 24.30 -3.26
N GLU A 125 -7.10 24.81 -2.05
CA GLU A 125 -8.18 25.78 -1.79
C GLU A 125 -7.80 27.23 -2.14
N LEU A 126 -6.52 27.49 -2.41
CA LEU A 126 -5.98 28.82 -2.74
C LEU A 126 -5.79 29.04 -4.25
N SER A 127 -6.06 28.02 -5.08
CA SER A 127 -5.92 28.03 -6.54
C SER A 127 -7.25 28.16 -7.27
#